data_AF-A0A526YEJ8-F1
#
_entry.id   AF-A0A526YEJ8-F1
#
_cell.length_a   1.000
_cell.length_b   1.000
_cell.length_c   1.000
_cell.angle_alpha   90.00
_cell.angle_beta   90.00
_cell.angle_gamma   90.00
#
_symmetry.space_group_name_H-M   'P 1'
#
loop_
_entity.id
_entity.type
_entity.pdbx_description
1 polymer ?
#
loop_
_entity_poly.entity_id
_entity_poly.type
_entity_poly.pdbx_seq_one_letter_code
_entity_poly.pdbx_strand_id
1 'polypeptide(L)'
;MAKATAKESAAAAPSVERRPALAGQELSVTGVTLAVLPPAQRILLRAPDASVAALSKALGVELPRKPKTSAAMAGRTALWLGPDEWLIIDEMGTDPLADCAEVPV
;
A
#
# COMPACT_ATOMS: atom_id res chain seq x y z
N MET A 1 -7.45 -37.81 19.18
CA MET A 1 -6.17 -37.09 18.98
C MET A 1 -5.95 -36.96 17.47
N ALA A 2 -6.50 -35.92 16.83
CA ALA A 2 -6.31 -35.69 15.39
C ALA A 2 -5.12 -34.74 15.19
N LYS A 3 -4.11 -35.18 14.42
CA LYS A 3 -2.94 -34.38 14.05
C LYS A 3 -3.32 -33.42 12.92
N ALA A 4 -3.13 -32.12 13.13
CA ALA A 4 -3.18 -31.12 12.06
C ALA A 4 -1.90 -31.21 11.22
N THR A 5 -2.05 -31.27 9.90
CA THR A 5 -0.95 -31.19 8.94
C THR A 5 -0.61 -29.71 8.69
N ALA A 6 0.62 -29.32 8.99
CA ALA A 6 1.13 -28.00 8.65
C ALA A 6 1.33 -27.93 7.14
N LYS A 7 0.71 -26.92 6.51
CA LYS A 7 0.92 -26.58 5.11
C LYS A 7 2.36 -26.10 4.93
N GLU A 8 3.11 -26.80 4.10
CA GLU A 8 4.47 -26.43 3.73
C GLU A 8 4.47 -25.06 3.06
N SER A 9 5.21 -24.11 3.65
CA SER A 9 5.33 -22.75 3.13
C SER A 9 6.10 -22.81 1.82
N ALA A 10 5.48 -22.35 0.74
CA ALA A 10 6.15 -22.22 -0.55
C ALA A 10 7.45 -21.43 -0.39
N ALA A 11 8.52 -21.89 -1.05
CA ALA A 11 9.81 -21.21 -1.05
C ALA A 11 9.63 -19.76 -1.51
N ALA A 12 10.18 -18.82 -0.72
CA ALA A 12 10.12 -17.40 -1.04
C ALA A 12 10.74 -17.18 -2.43
N ALA A 13 9.96 -16.60 -3.34
CA ALA A 13 10.45 -16.12 -4.62
C ALA A 13 11.63 -15.15 -4.38
N PRO A 14 12.59 -15.05 -5.32
CA PRO A 14 13.69 -14.10 -5.19
C PRO A 14 13.13 -12.69 -4.97
N SER A 15 13.27 -12.17 -3.76
CA SER A 15 12.85 -10.83 -3.40
C SER A 15 14.01 -9.86 -3.61
N VAL A 16 13.75 -8.80 -4.36
CA VAL A 16 14.68 -7.67 -4.42
C VAL A 16 14.39 -6.80 -3.20
N GLU A 17 15.20 -6.94 -2.17
CA GLU A 17 15.03 -6.16 -0.94
C GLU A 17 15.65 -4.77 -1.08
N ARG A 18 14.83 -3.73 -0.92
CA ARG A 18 15.31 -2.36 -0.82
C ARG A 18 16.01 -2.20 0.53
N ARG A 19 17.33 -1.94 0.53
CA ARG A 19 18.12 -1.64 1.74
C ARG A 19 18.29 -0.12 1.90
N PRO A 20 17.51 0.56 2.75
CA PRO A 20 17.65 2.00 2.95
C PRO A 20 18.98 2.34 3.64
N ALA A 21 19.60 3.45 3.24
CA ALA A 21 20.91 3.87 3.77
C ALA A 21 20.92 4.08 5.30
N LEU A 22 19.77 4.47 5.86
CA LEU A 22 19.58 4.71 7.29
C LEU A 22 18.86 3.55 8.00
N ALA A 23 18.88 2.33 7.42
CA ALA A 23 18.26 1.15 8.06
C ALA A 23 18.76 0.97 9.50
N GLY A 24 17.82 0.82 10.44
CA GLY A 24 18.14 0.64 11.87
C GLY A 24 18.62 1.90 12.59
N GLN A 25 18.66 3.06 11.92
CA GLN A 25 19.01 4.34 12.55
C GLN A 25 17.74 5.11 12.93
N GLU A 26 17.77 5.70 14.12
CA GLU A 26 16.80 6.65 14.61
C GLU A 26 17.53 7.88 15.15
N LEU A 27 17.08 9.06 14.77
CA LEU A 27 17.56 10.33 15.33
C LEU A 27 16.40 11.03 16.03
N SER A 28 16.62 11.42 17.28
CA SER A 28 15.62 12.11 18.09
C SER A 28 16.21 13.35 18.72
N VAL A 29 15.48 14.46 18.60
CA VAL A 29 15.73 15.74 19.30
C VAL A 29 14.44 16.16 20.01
N THR A 30 14.47 17.23 20.81
CA THR A 30 13.27 17.69 21.51
C THR A 30 12.13 17.97 20.53
N GLY A 31 11.07 17.16 20.60
CA GLY A 31 9.84 17.30 19.80
C GLY A 31 9.88 16.71 18.38
N VAL A 32 11.00 16.10 17.95
CA VAL A 32 11.12 15.55 16.59
C VAL A 32 11.88 14.22 16.61
N THR A 33 11.32 13.22 15.94
CA THR A 33 11.95 11.91 15.69
C THR A 33 11.99 11.63 14.19
N LEU A 34 13.14 11.16 13.72
CA LEU A 34 13.37 10.70 12.37
C LEU A 34 13.75 9.22 12.41
N ALA A 35 12.95 8.40 11.73
CA ALA A 35 13.19 6.97 11.57
C ALA A 35 12.87 6.53 10.14
N VAL A 36 13.46 5.42 9.72
CA VAL A 36 13.09 4.76 8.46
C VAL A 36 11.77 4.01 8.66
N LEU A 37 10.77 4.30 7.83
CA LEU A 37 9.52 3.55 7.83
C LEU A 37 9.73 2.11 7.33
N PRO A 38 8.95 1.13 7.84
CA PRO A 38 8.96 -0.23 7.33
C PRO A 38 8.70 -0.32 5.81
N PRO A 39 9.07 -1.43 5.16
CA PRO A 39 8.69 -1.69 3.79
C PRO A 39 7.17 -1.55 3.58
N ALA A 40 6.79 -0.93 2.47
CA ALA A 40 5.39 -0.73 2.10
C ALA A 40 5.24 -0.89 0.57
N GLN A 41 4.12 -1.46 0.13
CA GLN A 41 3.81 -1.57 -1.29
C GLN A 41 3.30 -0.23 -1.81
N ARG A 42 3.64 0.12 -3.05
CA ARG A 42 3.28 1.40 -3.65
C ARG A 42 2.91 1.22 -5.11
N ILE A 43 1.77 1.76 -5.52
CA ILE A 43 1.36 1.83 -6.92
C ILE A 43 0.94 3.25 -7.29
N LEU A 44 1.28 3.66 -8.51
CA LEU A 44 0.71 4.84 -9.14
C LEU A 44 -0.51 4.38 -9.95
N LEU A 45 -1.70 4.70 -9.46
CA LEU A 45 -2.96 4.31 -10.06
C LEU A 45 -3.46 5.42 -11.00
N ARG A 46 -3.73 5.05 -12.24
CA ARG A 46 -4.42 5.88 -13.24
C ARG A 46 -5.73 5.22 -13.62
N ALA A 47 -6.83 5.95 -13.56
CA ALA A 47 -8.14 5.40 -13.89
C ALA A 47 -9.14 6.49 -14.30
N PRO A 48 -10.06 6.20 -15.24
CA PRO A 48 -11.16 7.10 -15.54
C PRO A 48 -12.15 7.20 -14.38
N ASP A 49 -12.92 8.28 -14.36
CA ASP A 49 -13.89 8.57 -13.29
C ASP A 49 -14.90 7.44 -13.05
N ALA A 50 -15.28 6.74 -14.12
CA ALA A 50 -16.22 5.62 -14.08
C ALA A 50 -15.73 4.43 -13.22
N SER A 51 -14.42 4.25 -13.08
CA SER A 51 -13.83 3.12 -12.35
C SER A 51 -13.52 3.45 -10.89
N VAL A 52 -13.59 4.72 -10.48
CA VAL A 52 -13.18 5.18 -9.14
C VAL A 52 -13.93 4.47 -8.02
N ALA A 53 -15.24 4.26 -8.18
CA ALA A 53 -16.05 3.58 -7.17
C ALA A 53 -15.67 2.10 -7.02
N ALA A 54 -15.46 1.40 -8.15
CA ALA A 54 -15.07 -0.01 -8.15
C ALA A 54 -13.66 -0.20 -7.59
N LEU A 55 -12.71 0.67 -7.98
CA LEU A 55 -11.35 0.68 -7.47
C LEU A 55 -11.29 1.01 -5.98
N SER A 56 -12.07 1.99 -5.51
CA SER A 56 -12.16 2.31 -4.09
C SER A 56 -12.60 1.11 -3.26
N LYS A 57 -13.59 0.35 -3.77
CA LYS A 57 -14.08 -0.86 -3.13
C LYS A 57 -13.02 -1.96 -3.12
N ALA A 58 -12.37 -2.21 -4.26
CA ALA A 58 -11.34 -3.23 -4.38
C ALA A 58 -10.12 -2.91 -3.49
N LEU A 59 -9.75 -1.64 -3.42
CA LEU A 59 -8.66 -1.16 -2.58
C LEU A 59 -9.03 -1.10 -1.09
N GLY A 60 -10.32 -1.10 -0.72
CA GLY A 60 -10.73 -0.93 0.67
C GLY A 60 -10.44 0.46 1.25
N VAL A 61 -10.18 1.47 0.41
CA VAL A 61 -10.02 2.87 0.78
C VAL A 61 -10.71 3.74 -0.26
N GLU A 62 -11.46 4.75 0.18
CA GLU A 62 -12.13 5.68 -0.72
C GLU A 62 -11.09 6.55 -1.45
N LEU A 63 -11.07 6.49 -2.79
CA LEU A 63 -10.17 7.33 -3.57
C LEU A 63 -10.59 8.81 -3.46
N PRO A 64 -9.73 9.69 -2.93
CA PRO A 64 -10.07 11.11 -2.79
C PRO A 64 -10.29 11.74 -4.17
N ARG A 65 -11.28 12.62 -4.32
CA ARG A 65 -11.56 13.33 -5.60
C ARG A 65 -11.24 14.83 -5.56
N LYS A 66 -10.98 15.37 -4.36
CA LYS A 66 -10.67 16.79 -4.19
C LYS A 66 -9.15 17.00 -4.25
N PRO A 67 -8.67 18.05 -4.96
CA PRO A 67 -7.26 18.38 -4.97
C PRO A 67 -6.66 18.48 -3.57
N LYS A 68 -5.43 17.95 -3.40
CA LYS A 68 -4.66 18.01 -2.15
C LYS A 68 -5.36 17.32 -0.97
N THR A 69 -6.12 16.25 -1.23
CA THR A 69 -6.70 15.41 -0.18
C THR A 69 -6.13 14.00 -0.20
N SER A 70 -6.26 13.32 0.93
CA SER A 70 -5.84 11.94 1.12
C SER A 70 -6.93 11.19 1.90
N ALA A 71 -7.00 9.89 1.70
CA ALA A 71 -7.80 8.99 2.52
C ALA A 71 -6.91 7.87 3.06
N ALA A 72 -7.19 7.40 4.28
CA ALA A 72 -6.48 6.29 4.89
C ALA A 72 -7.47 5.34 5.57
N MET A 73 -7.31 4.05 5.33
CA MET A 73 -8.13 3.01 5.93
C MET A 73 -7.34 1.70 6.00
N ALA A 74 -7.37 1.02 7.16
CA ALA A 74 -6.76 -0.30 7.35
C ALA A 74 -5.28 -0.42 6.90
N GLY A 75 -4.47 0.61 7.14
CA GLY A 75 -3.05 0.62 6.76
C GLY A 75 -2.79 0.87 5.27
N ARG A 76 -3.83 1.24 4.52
CA ARG A 76 -3.74 1.71 3.14
C ARG A 76 -4.07 3.19 3.05
N THR A 77 -3.23 3.94 2.35
CA THR A 77 -3.38 5.38 2.13
C THR A 77 -3.46 5.67 0.64
N ALA A 78 -4.46 6.46 0.23
CA ALA A 78 -4.60 7.00 -1.11
C ALA A 78 -4.33 8.50 -1.11
N LEU A 79 -3.35 8.94 -1.90
CA LEU A 79 -2.98 10.34 -2.06
C LEU A 79 -3.45 10.84 -3.43
N TRP A 80 -4.25 11.91 -3.44
CA TRP A 80 -4.66 12.55 -4.70
C TRP A 80 -3.48 13.24 -5.36
N LEU A 81 -3.24 12.94 -6.65
CA LEU A 81 -2.22 13.60 -7.47
C LEU A 81 -2.83 14.34 -8.67
N GLY A 82 -3.94 13.82 -9.19
CA GLY A 82 -4.67 14.39 -10.31
C GLY A 82 -6.12 13.90 -10.36
N PRO A 83 -6.96 14.47 -11.25
CA PRO A 83 -8.37 14.08 -11.37
C PRO A 83 -8.58 12.59 -11.69
N ASP A 84 -7.58 11.95 -12.31
CA ASP A 84 -7.53 10.55 -12.72
C ASP A 84 -6.28 9.83 -12.18
N GLU A 85 -5.61 10.38 -11.15
CA GLU A 85 -4.30 9.90 -10.68
C GLU A 85 -4.15 9.89 -9.15
N TRP A 86 -3.70 8.76 -8.61
CA TRP A 86 -3.48 8.53 -7.19
C TRP A 86 -2.18 7.77 -6.91
N LEU A 87 -1.51 8.09 -5.80
CA LEU A 87 -0.50 7.23 -5.20
C LEU A 87 -1.14 6.42 -4.08
N ILE A 88 -1.11 5.09 -4.21
CA ILE A 88 -1.56 4.16 -3.17
C ILE A 88 -0.34 3.65 -2.42
N ILE A 89 -0.39 3.70 -1.09
CA ILE A 89 0.63 3.17 -0.19
C ILE A 89 -0.02 2.14 0.71
N ASP A 90 0.50 0.92 0.74
CA ASP A 90 0.07 -0.15 1.63
C ASP A 90 1.18 -0.52 2.61
N GLU A 91 0.91 -0.30 3.90
CA GLU A 91 1.88 -0.56 4.99
C GLU A 91 1.65 -1.94 5.65
N MET A 92 0.61 -2.67 5.24
CA MET A 92 0.25 -3.98 5.81
C MET A 92 0.85 -5.16 5.05
N GLY A 93 1.57 -4.90 3.96
CA GLY A 93 2.20 -5.93 3.13
C GLY A 93 1.20 -6.67 2.23
N THR A 94 0.03 -6.09 1.98
CA THR A 94 -0.91 -6.58 0.96
C THR A 94 -0.51 -6.06 -0.41
N ASP A 95 -1.05 -6.65 -1.48
CA ASP A 95 -0.71 -6.29 -2.85
C ASP A 95 -1.81 -5.41 -3.48
N PRO A 96 -1.70 -4.07 -3.41
CA PRO A 96 -2.71 -3.18 -4.00
C PRO A 96 -2.78 -3.30 -5.53
N LEU A 97 -1.74 -3.82 -6.20
CA LEU A 97 -1.79 -4.05 -7.64
C LEU A 97 -2.68 -5.24 -7.96
N ALA A 98 -2.53 -6.33 -7.19
CA ALA A 98 -3.38 -7.51 -7.32
C ALA A 98 -4.85 -7.18 -7.00
N ASP A 99 -5.11 -6.33 -6.01
CA ASP A 99 -6.46 -5.90 -5.66
C ASP A 99 -7.16 -5.15 -6.82
N CYS A 100 -6.40 -4.40 -7.62
CA CYS A 100 -6.93 -3.69 -8.79
C CYS A 100 -7.11 -4.57 -10.04
N ALA A 101 -6.51 -5.77 -10.10
CA ALA A 101 -6.39 -6.56 -11.33
C ALA A 101 -7.74 -6.94 -11.96
N GLU A 102 -8.75 -7.19 -11.13
CA GLU A 102 -10.08 -7.63 -11.57
C GLU A 102 -11.06 -6.47 -11.80
N VAL A 103 -10.62 -5.22 -11.63
CA VAL A 103 -11.47 -4.03 -11.83
C VAL A 103 -11.33 -3.52 -13.26
N PRO A 104 -12.40 -3.51 -14.06
CA PRO A 104 -12.35 -2.90 -15.39
C PRO A 104 -12.08 -1.39 -15.29
N VAL A 105 -11.04 -0.95 -16.01
CA VAL A 105 -10.66 0.46 -16.18
C VAL A 105 -10.88 0.93 -17.61
#